data_AF-A0A7S0TQX8-F1
#
_entry.id   AF-A0A7S0TQX8-F1
#
_cell.length_a   1.000
_cell.length_b   1.000
_cell.length_c   1.000
_cell.angle_alpha   90.00
_cell.angle_beta   90.00
_cell.angle_gamma   90.00
#
_symmetry.space_group_name_H-M   'P 1'
#
loop_
_entity.id
_entity.type
_entity.pdbx_description
1 polymer ?
#
loop_
_entity_poly.entity_id
_entity_poly.type
_entity_poly.pdbx_seq_one_letter_code
_entity_poly.pdbx_strand_id
1 'polypeptide(L)'
;MELFQPQSLTDQYLADLDDLDESDEGEAPGGQAGEGGDTMEEDEDKEFDEDEAGGADAGKDLAQLTRLYGSEKLEKHLAGMRSSLAGPDPLPNTPEYHSDYALVCASNDMMGELENETVALTKYIRDTYAPRFPELEALIQNPLDYVRTVHRIGNEADITAVDLGGILPSATIMVVTVTATTTSGKPLSEGGLEKVMKA
;
A
#
# COMPACT_ATOMS: atom_id res chain seq x y z
N MET A 1 -11.59 30.47 -61.92
CA MET A 1 -12.37 29.31 -61.44
C MET A 1 -11.42 28.45 -60.63
N GLU A 2 -11.58 28.57 -59.32
CA GLU A 2 -11.29 27.61 -58.24
C GLU A 2 -9.91 26.95 -58.17
N LEU A 3 -9.07 27.53 -57.30
CA LEU A 3 -7.89 26.89 -56.71
C LEU A 3 -8.37 25.88 -55.65
N PHE A 4 -8.25 24.59 -55.97
CA PHE A 4 -8.36 23.51 -55.00
C PHE A 4 -7.10 23.54 -54.11
N GLN A 5 -7.23 24.01 -52.87
CA GLN A 5 -6.18 23.83 -51.86
C GLN A 5 -6.34 22.44 -51.23
N PRO A 6 -5.25 21.64 -51.10
CA PRO A 6 -5.32 20.41 -50.32
C PRO A 6 -5.44 20.80 -48.84
N GLN A 7 -6.59 20.52 -48.23
CA GLN A 7 -6.73 20.64 -46.79
C GLN A 7 -5.67 19.77 -46.11
N SER A 8 -4.85 20.41 -45.28
CA SER A 8 -3.84 19.75 -44.46
C SER A 8 -4.54 18.81 -43.50
N LEU A 9 -3.99 17.62 -43.26
CA LEU A 9 -4.48 16.65 -42.26
C LEU A 9 -4.69 17.31 -40.86
N THR A 10 -3.98 18.41 -40.60
CA THR A 10 -4.08 19.17 -39.33
C THR A 10 -5.41 19.91 -39.20
N ASP A 11 -5.99 20.37 -40.31
CA ASP A 11 -7.27 21.09 -40.32
C ASP A 11 -8.44 20.15 -40.02
N GLN A 12 -8.34 18.89 -40.47
CA GLN A 12 -9.35 17.85 -40.21
C GLN A 12 -9.35 17.40 -38.74
N TYR A 13 -8.19 17.46 -38.07
CA TYR A 13 -8.08 17.22 -36.63
C TYR A 13 -8.57 18.39 -35.78
N LEU A 14 -8.43 19.63 -36.26
CA LEU A 14 -8.94 20.82 -35.57
C LEU A 14 -10.47 20.89 -35.61
N ALA A 15 -11.10 20.47 -36.71
CA ALA A 15 -12.55 20.44 -36.83
C ALA A 15 -13.23 19.46 -35.84
N ASP A 16 -12.60 18.32 -35.52
CA ASP A 16 -13.11 17.35 -34.53
C ASP A 16 -12.97 17.85 -33.08
N LEU A 17 -12.12 18.86 -32.82
CA LEU A 17 -11.95 19.46 -31.49
C LEU A 17 -12.93 20.62 -31.24
N ASP A 18 -13.35 21.34 -32.28
CA ASP A 18 -14.36 22.42 -32.17
C ASP A 18 -15.78 21.87 -31.87
N ASP A 19 -16.09 20.62 -32.22
CA ASP A 19 -17.37 19.95 -31.90
C ASP A 19 -17.48 19.51 -30.41
N LEU A 20 -16.40 19.62 -29.63
CA LEU A 20 -16.36 19.23 -28.22
C LEU A 20 -16.43 20.40 -27.23
N ASP A 21 -16.47 21.65 -27.70
CA ASP A 21 -16.50 22.86 -26.86
C ASP A 21 -17.87 23.57 -26.83
N GLU A 22 -18.92 22.97 -27.41
CA GLU A 22 -20.31 23.42 -27.20
C GLU A 22 -20.87 22.93 -25.85
N SER A 23 -20.53 23.69 -24.81
CA SER A 23 -21.41 24.12 -23.72
C SER A 23 -22.10 23.05 -22.85
N ASP A 24 -21.51 22.78 -21.67
CA ASP A 24 -22.28 22.47 -20.46
C ASP A 24 -22.15 23.64 -19.48
N GLU A 25 -22.97 24.67 -19.68
CA GLU A 25 -23.25 25.68 -18.65
C GLU A 25 -24.74 25.64 -18.28
N GLY A 26 -25.01 25.08 -17.10
CA GLY A 26 -25.96 25.61 -16.12
C GLY A 26 -27.44 25.24 -16.27
N GLU A 27 -27.97 24.49 -15.30
CA GLU A 27 -29.14 24.87 -14.49
C GLU A 27 -29.52 23.77 -13.45
N ALA A 28 -29.58 24.17 -12.18
CA ALA A 28 -30.45 23.59 -11.15
C ALA A 28 -31.29 24.75 -10.56
N PRO A 29 -32.44 24.56 -9.88
CA PRO A 29 -33.10 23.32 -9.44
C PRO A 29 -34.62 23.25 -9.75
N GLY A 30 -35.16 22.04 -9.95
CA GLY A 30 -36.60 21.78 -10.02
C GLY A 30 -37.10 21.09 -8.75
N GLY A 31 -37.93 21.77 -7.96
CA GLY A 31 -38.57 21.20 -6.78
C GLY A 31 -39.79 20.34 -7.11
N GLN A 32 -40.01 19.29 -6.31
CA GLN A 32 -41.36 18.79 -6.06
C GLN A 32 -41.44 18.14 -4.68
N ALA A 33 -42.41 18.64 -3.91
CA ALA A 33 -42.77 18.21 -2.58
C ALA A 33 -43.41 16.82 -2.60
N GLY A 34 -43.08 16.01 -1.60
CA GLY A 34 -43.80 14.80 -1.23
C GLY A 34 -43.75 14.64 0.28
N GLU A 35 -44.85 15.01 0.94
CA GLU A 35 -45.11 14.71 2.36
C GLU A 35 -45.31 13.21 2.55
N GLY A 36 -44.89 12.70 3.72
CA GLY A 36 -45.51 11.53 4.32
C GLY A 36 -44.56 10.56 5.02
N GLY A 37 -44.78 10.38 6.33
CA GLY A 37 -44.51 9.08 6.97
C GLY A 37 -43.48 9.09 8.09
N ASP A 38 -43.95 9.51 9.26
CA ASP A 38 -43.46 9.15 10.59
C ASP A 38 -43.22 7.63 10.73
N THR A 39 -42.02 7.19 11.13
CA THR A 39 -41.85 6.12 12.14
C THR A 39 -40.41 6.13 12.68
N MET A 40 -40.28 6.46 13.96
CA MET A 40 -39.11 6.14 14.77
C MET A 40 -39.06 4.62 14.97
N GLU A 41 -37.96 3.99 14.60
CA GLU A 41 -37.58 2.68 15.15
C GLU A 41 -36.26 2.86 15.89
N GLU A 42 -36.39 3.03 17.21
CA GLU A 42 -35.40 2.56 18.17
C GLU A 42 -35.37 1.04 18.03
N ASP A 43 -34.20 0.44 17.81
CA ASP A 43 -33.88 -0.84 18.44
C ASP A 43 -32.40 -1.25 18.26
N GLU A 44 -31.92 -1.80 19.37
CA GLU A 44 -30.79 -2.73 19.55
C GLU A 44 -29.36 -2.17 19.66
N ASP A 45 -29.06 -1.80 20.91
CA ASP A 45 -27.75 -2.01 21.56
C ASP A 45 -27.20 -3.41 21.24
N LYS A 46 -26.30 -3.49 20.25
CA LYS A 46 -25.46 -4.65 20.05
C LYS A 46 -24.22 -4.49 20.93
N GLU A 47 -24.30 -5.07 22.12
CA GLU A 47 -23.10 -5.46 22.88
C GLU A 47 -22.20 -6.29 21.95
N PHE A 48 -21.08 -5.69 21.55
CA PHE A 48 -19.98 -6.41 20.94
C PHE A 48 -19.30 -7.20 22.05
N ASP A 49 -19.68 -8.47 22.21
CA ASP A 49 -18.84 -9.46 22.86
C ASP A 49 -17.54 -9.56 22.06
N GLU A 50 -16.49 -8.91 22.55
CA GLU A 50 -15.10 -9.17 22.16
C GLU A 50 -14.72 -10.56 22.69
N ASP A 51 -15.13 -11.60 21.96
CA ASP A 51 -14.60 -12.95 22.16
C ASP A 51 -13.12 -12.97 21.77
N GLU A 52 -12.33 -13.03 22.83
CA GLU A 52 -10.89 -13.24 22.93
C GLU A 52 -10.49 -14.58 22.27
N ALA A 53 -10.33 -14.59 20.94
CA ALA A 53 -9.93 -15.78 20.18
C ALA A 53 -8.82 -15.52 19.13
N GLY A 54 -7.96 -14.52 19.34
CA GLY A 54 -7.02 -14.06 18.29
C GLY A 54 -5.60 -14.65 18.29
N GLY A 55 -5.20 -15.46 19.28
CA GLY A 55 -3.78 -15.79 19.48
C GLY A 55 -3.18 -16.83 18.54
N ALA A 56 -3.97 -17.82 18.09
CA ALA A 56 -3.44 -19.00 17.38
C ALA A 56 -3.54 -18.92 15.84
N ASP A 57 -4.35 -18.01 15.31
CA ASP A 57 -4.62 -17.90 13.87
C ASP A 57 -3.62 -16.96 13.15
N ALA A 58 -3.25 -15.86 13.81
CA ALA A 58 -2.38 -14.84 13.24
C ALA A 58 -0.96 -15.31 12.87
N GLY A 59 -0.41 -16.28 13.60
CA GLY A 59 0.89 -16.87 13.26
C GLY A 59 0.85 -17.70 11.98
N LYS A 60 -0.33 -18.25 11.63
CA LYS A 60 -0.54 -18.96 10.37
C LYS A 60 -0.72 -17.97 9.22
N ASP A 61 -1.44 -16.87 9.45
CA ASP A 61 -1.64 -15.83 8.42
C ASP A 61 -0.32 -15.18 8.03
N LEU A 62 0.50 -14.76 9.01
CA LEU A 62 1.80 -14.16 8.73
C LEU A 62 2.76 -15.14 8.03
N ALA A 63 2.78 -16.41 8.44
CA ALA A 63 3.60 -17.45 7.81
C ALA A 63 3.13 -17.79 6.39
N GLN A 64 1.83 -17.64 6.10
CA GLN A 64 1.29 -17.78 4.75
C GLN A 64 1.66 -16.58 3.87
N LEU A 65 1.72 -15.37 4.44
CA LEU A 65 2.09 -14.13 3.75
C LEU A 65 3.60 -14.05 3.45
N THR A 66 4.44 -14.75 4.21
CA THR A 66 5.92 -14.71 4.11
C THR A 66 6.50 -16.05 3.64
N ARG A 67 5.81 -16.73 2.72
CA ARG A 67 6.15 -18.10 2.30
C ARG A 67 7.54 -18.20 1.67
N LEU A 68 7.97 -17.18 0.95
CA LEU A 68 9.26 -17.11 0.27
C LEU A 68 10.36 -16.63 1.22
N TYR A 69 10.04 -15.68 2.11
CA TYR A 69 10.95 -15.19 3.13
C TYR A 69 11.33 -16.31 4.12
N GLY A 70 12.58 -16.75 4.09
CA GLY A 70 13.05 -17.90 4.88
C GLY A 70 12.82 -19.27 4.24
N SER A 71 12.33 -19.31 2.99
CA SER A 71 12.25 -20.56 2.22
C SER A 71 13.63 -21.06 1.81
N GLU A 72 13.79 -22.39 1.75
CA GLU A 72 15.01 -23.04 1.23
C GLU A 72 15.26 -22.65 -0.24
N LYS A 73 14.20 -22.30 -1.00
CA LYS A 73 14.29 -21.80 -2.38
C LYS A 73 15.08 -20.49 -2.44
N LEU A 74 14.73 -19.51 -1.61
CA LEU A 74 15.41 -18.21 -1.55
C LEU A 74 16.86 -18.38 -1.07
N GLU A 75 17.10 -19.21 -0.04
CA GLU A 75 18.45 -19.46 0.48
C GLU A 75 19.37 -20.10 -0.58
N LYS A 76 18.89 -21.13 -1.28
CA LYS A 76 19.63 -21.77 -2.38
C LYS A 76 19.91 -20.78 -3.51
N HIS A 77 18.95 -19.93 -3.85
CA HIS A 77 19.11 -18.93 -4.91
C HIS A 77 20.18 -17.88 -4.55
N LEU A 78 20.13 -17.36 -3.32
CA LEU A 78 21.14 -16.42 -2.82
C LEU A 78 22.54 -17.07 -2.75
N ALA A 79 22.63 -18.35 -2.38
CA ALA A 79 23.89 -19.09 -2.42
C ALA A 79 24.42 -19.26 -3.86
N GLY A 80 23.53 -19.52 -4.83
CA GLY A 80 23.85 -19.57 -6.26
C GLY A 80 24.39 -18.24 -6.78
N MET A 81 23.70 -17.13 -6.46
CA MET A 81 24.15 -15.78 -6.80
C MET A 81 25.52 -15.44 -6.19
N ARG A 82 25.74 -15.77 -4.92
CA ARG A 82 27.04 -15.55 -4.25
C ARG A 82 28.17 -16.34 -4.91
N SER A 83 27.87 -17.56 -5.34
CA SER A 83 28.86 -18.43 -6.00
C SER A 83 29.22 -17.92 -7.40
N SER A 84 28.23 -17.44 -8.16
CA SER A 84 28.42 -16.81 -9.47
C SER A 84 29.21 -15.50 -9.34
N LEU A 85 28.88 -14.65 -8.35
CA LEU A 85 29.57 -13.38 -8.09
C LEU A 85 31.03 -13.54 -7.62
N ALA A 86 31.38 -14.68 -7.03
CA ALA A 86 32.75 -14.98 -6.61
C ALA A 86 33.67 -15.40 -7.78
N GLY A 87 33.08 -15.80 -8.91
CA GLY A 87 33.81 -16.18 -10.13
C GLY A 87 34.16 -14.97 -11.00
N PRO A 88 35.06 -15.15 -11.99
CA PRO A 88 35.24 -14.18 -13.06
C PRO A 88 34.00 -14.16 -13.97
N ASP A 89 33.68 -12.99 -14.53
CA ASP A 89 32.57 -12.85 -15.48
C ASP A 89 32.74 -13.81 -16.66
N PRO A 90 31.76 -14.68 -16.94
CA PRO A 90 31.86 -15.63 -18.03
C PRO A 90 31.83 -14.92 -19.39
N LEU A 91 32.60 -15.45 -20.33
CA LEU A 91 32.59 -14.96 -21.71
C LEU A 91 31.21 -15.16 -22.35
N PRO A 92 30.76 -14.27 -23.25
CA PRO A 92 29.50 -14.44 -23.96
C PRO A 92 29.42 -15.79 -24.69
N ASN A 93 28.22 -16.39 -24.70
CA ASN A 93 27.93 -17.68 -25.35
C ASN A 93 28.64 -18.91 -24.75
N THR A 94 29.18 -18.81 -23.53
CA THR A 94 29.65 -19.97 -22.77
C THR A 94 28.51 -20.64 -22.00
N PRO A 95 28.61 -21.93 -21.64
CA PRO A 95 27.60 -22.57 -20.79
C PRO A 95 27.47 -21.89 -19.43
N GLU A 96 28.57 -21.35 -18.89
CA GLU A 96 28.57 -20.56 -17.65
C GLU A 96 27.75 -19.28 -17.80
N TYR A 97 27.88 -18.57 -18.93
CA TYR A 97 27.06 -17.38 -19.24
C TYR A 97 25.56 -17.69 -19.31
N HIS A 98 25.17 -18.84 -19.87
CA HIS A 98 23.76 -19.25 -19.92
C HIS A 98 23.21 -19.59 -18.53
N SER A 99 24.05 -20.18 -17.66
CA SER A 99 23.70 -20.45 -16.26
C SER A 99 23.48 -19.15 -15.48
N ASP A 100 24.37 -18.18 -15.64
CA ASP A 100 24.25 -16.88 -14.97
C ASP A 100 23.03 -16.09 -15.48
N TYR A 101 22.77 -16.13 -16.79
CA TYR A 101 21.54 -15.54 -17.35
C TYR A 101 20.28 -16.19 -16.76
N ALA A 102 20.26 -17.51 -16.62
CA ALA A 102 19.14 -18.22 -15.99
C ALA A 102 18.98 -17.82 -14.50
N LEU A 103 20.07 -17.62 -13.77
CA LEU A 103 20.05 -17.09 -12.41
C LEU A 103 19.47 -15.67 -12.35
N VAL A 104 19.78 -14.81 -13.31
CA VAL A 104 19.21 -13.46 -13.40
C VAL A 104 17.70 -13.52 -13.67
N CYS A 105 17.25 -14.34 -14.62
CA CYS A 105 15.81 -14.54 -14.87
C CYS A 105 15.09 -15.04 -13.61
N ALA A 106 15.62 -16.07 -12.95
CA ALA A 106 15.06 -16.59 -11.72
C ALA A 106 15.06 -15.56 -10.58
N SER A 107 16.04 -14.64 -10.56
CA SER A 107 16.07 -13.54 -9.59
C SER A 107 14.91 -12.57 -9.80
N ASN A 108 14.56 -12.26 -11.04
CA ASN A 108 13.42 -11.39 -11.34
C ASN A 108 12.10 -12.04 -10.93
N ASP A 109 11.95 -13.35 -11.18
CA ASP A 109 10.75 -14.09 -10.73
C ASP A 109 10.63 -14.08 -9.20
N MET A 110 11.73 -14.34 -8.48
CA MET A 110 11.74 -14.27 -7.02
C MET A 110 11.51 -12.87 -6.49
N MET A 111 12.00 -11.83 -7.18
CA MET A 111 11.74 -10.45 -6.82
C MET A 111 10.24 -10.13 -6.89
N GLY A 112 9.56 -10.56 -7.97
CA GLY A 112 8.12 -10.37 -8.09
C GLY A 112 7.33 -11.09 -6.99
N GLU A 113 7.74 -12.31 -6.61
CA GLU A 113 7.16 -13.01 -5.45
C GLU A 113 7.38 -12.21 -4.14
N LEU A 114 8.59 -11.71 -3.88
CA LEU A 114 8.90 -10.89 -2.68
C LEU A 114 8.15 -9.56 -2.64
N GLU A 115 7.97 -8.90 -3.77
CA GLU A 115 7.19 -7.65 -3.86
C GLU A 115 5.74 -7.90 -3.47
N ASN A 116 5.15 -9.00 -3.95
CA ASN A 116 3.78 -9.40 -3.56
C ASN A 116 3.68 -9.67 -2.06
N GLU A 117 4.64 -10.40 -1.47
CA GLU A 117 4.69 -10.64 -0.03
C GLU A 117 4.83 -9.33 0.76
N THR A 118 5.66 -8.39 0.28
CA THR A 118 5.87 -7.08 0.93
C THR A 118 4.59 -6.25 0.96
N VAL A 119 3.85 -6.21 -0.15
CA VAL A 119 2.56 -5.51 -0.23
C VAL A 119 1.54 -6.15 0.71
N ALA A 120 1.46 -7.48 0.69
CA ALA A 120 0.52 -8.22 1.53
C ALA A 120 0.83 -8.08 3.04
N LEU A 121 2.13 -8.08 3.40
CA LEU A 121 2.60 -7.83 4.76
C LEU A 121 2.30 -6.40 5.22
N THR A 122 2.56 -5.40 4.36
CA THR A 122 2.25 -4.01 4.69
C THR A 122 0.75 -3.83 4.91
N LYS A 123 -0.09 -4.47 4.08
CA LYS A 123 -1.54 -4.48 4.27
C LYS A 123 -1.94 -5.12 5.60
N TYR A 124 -1.35 -6.27 5.95
CA TYR A 124 -1.60 -6.93 7.22
C TYR A 124 -1.28 -6.01 8.43
N ILE A 125 -0.16 -5.29 8.37
CA ILE A 125 0.24 -4.33 9.40
C ILE A 125 -0.76 -3.16 9.45
N ARG A 126 -1.17 -2.63 8.30
CA ARG A 126 -2.19 -1.56 8.23
C ARG A 126 -3.50 -1.98 8.85
N ASP A 127 -4.03 -3.14 8.45
CA ASP A 127 -5.31 -3.65 8.94
C ASP A 127 -5.27 -3.88 10.46
N THR A 128 -4.14 -4.39 10.97
CA THR A 128 -3.95 -4.64 12.41
C THR A 128 -3.73 -3.35 13.20
N TYR A 129 -3.08 -2.34 12.63
CA TYR A 129 -2.74 -1.08 13.30
C TYR A 129 -3.80 0.03 13.14
N ALA A 130 -4.74 -0.13 12.21
CA ALA A 130 -5.84 0.80 11.95
C ALA A 130 -6.66 1.18 13.21
N PRO A 131 -6.96 0.28 14.17
CA PRO A 131 -7.68 0.67 15.40
C PRO A 131 -6.92 1.69 16.26
N ARG A 132 -5.59 1.74 16.16
CA ARG A 132 -4.73 2.66 16.93
C ARG A 132 -4.58 4.02 16.28
N PHE A 133 -4.31 4.02 14.97
CA PHE A 133 -4.01 5.25 14.25
C PHE A 133 -4.41 5.11 12.77
N PRO A 134 -5.71 5.20 12.45
CA PRO A 134 -6.21 4.96 11.10
C PRO A 134 -5.71 6.00 10.08
N GLU A 135 -5.47 7.24 10.52
CA GLU A 135 -5.02 8.32 9.63
C GLU A 135 -3.57 8.12 9.14
N LEU A 136 -2.77 7.29 9.82
CA LEU A 136 -1.36 7.07 9.48
C LEU A 136 -1.18 6.54 8.05
N GLU A 137 -2.13 5.75 7.54
CA GLU A 137 -2.08 5.22 6.18
C GLU A 137 -2.18 6.35 5.13
N ALA A 138 -3.01 7.36 5.36
CA ALA A 138 -3.15 8.50 4.46
C ALA A 138 -1.91 9.40 4.49
N LEU A 139 -1.25 9.49 5.66
CA LEU A 139 -0.08 10.34 5.87
C LEU A 139 1.20 9.77 5.26
N ILE A 140 1.34 8.45 5.19
CA ILE A 140 2.56 7.78 4.73
C ILE A 140 2.25 6.85 3.55
N GLN A 141 2.51 7.34 2.35
CA GLN A 141 2.30 6.60 1.10
C GLN A 141 3.31 5.46 0.91
N ASN A 142 4.55 5.64 1.39
CA ASN A 142 5.61 4.64 1.23
C ASN A 142 5.40 3.47 2.22
N PRO A 143 5.29 2.22 1.74
CA PRO A 143 5.06 1.06 2.59
C PRO A 143 6.17 0.83 3.61
N LEU A 144 7.44 1.02 3.25
CA LEU A 144 8.57 0.79 4.15
C LEU A 144 8.63 1.85 5.27
N ASP A 145 8.36 3.10 4.91
CA ASP A 145 8.33 4.19 5.90
C ASP A 145 7.14 4.03 6.84
N TYR A 146 6.00 3.55 6.34
CA TYR A 146 4.83 3.21 7.16
C TYR A 146 5.19 2.14 8.19
N VAL A 147 5.74 1.01 7.76
CA VAL A 147 6.11 -0.10 8.66
C VAL A 147 7.15 0.35 9.69
N ARG A 148 8.18 1.09 9.28
CA ARG A 148 9.19 1.64 10.20
C ARG A 148 8.59 2.60 11.22
N THR A 149 7.65 3.43 10.78
CA THR A 149 6.96 4.39 11.66
C THR A 149 6.07 3.67 12.66
N VAL A 150 5.29 2.68 12.22
CA VAL A 150 4.47 1.83 13.10
C VAL A 150 5.34 1.11 14.13
N HIS A 151 6.46 0.51 13.70
CA HIS A 151 7.39 -0.18 14.59
C HIS A 151 8.03 0.77 15.62
N ARG A 152 8.23 2.04 15.24
CA ARG A 152 8.83 3.06 16.10
C ARG A 152 7.84 3.67 17.09
N ILE A 153 6.58 3.85 16.69
CA ILE A 153 5.50 4.37 17.55
C ILE A 153 4.98 3.29 18.50
N GLY A 154 4.72 2.07 17.99
CA GLY A 154 4.14 0.98 18.76
C GLY A 154 2.80 1.38 19.39
N ASN A 155 2.71 1.31 20.72
CA ASN A 155 1.50 1.70 21.45
C ASN A 155 1.69 3.01 22.24
N GLU A 156 2.73 3.78 21.94
CA GLU A 156 3.06 5.00 22.66
C GLU A 156 1.90 6.01 22.57
N ALA A 157 1.53 6.59 23.72
CA ALA A 157 0.43 7.55 23.78
C ALA A 157 0.87 8.92 23.27
N ASP A 158 2.11 9.29 23.57
CA ASP A 158 2.72 10.56 23.17
C ASP A 158 3.73 10.37 22.04
N ILE A 159 3.29 10.60 20.80
CA ILE A 159 4.14 10.49 19.62
C ILE A 159 5.26 11.55 19.62
N THR A 160 5.12 12.65 20.36
CA THR A 160 6.18 13.68 20.45
C THR A 160 7.44 13.16 21.15
N ALA A 161 7.29 12.14 22.01
CA ALA A 161 8.40 11.48 22.70
C ALA A 161 9.14 10.48 21.81
N VAL A 162 8.56 10.12 20.65
CA VAL A 162 9.12 9.14 19.73
C VAL A 162 9.99 9.84 18.69
N ASP A 163 11.26 9.44 18.62
CA ASP A 163 12.16 9.91 17.58
C ASP A 163 11.88 9.19 16.25
N LEU A 164 11.17 9.88 15.35
CA LEU A 164 10.89 9.49 13.96
C LEU A 164 11.94 10.04 12.97
N GLY A 165 12.99 10.70 13.48
CA GLY A 165 14.09 11.23 12.68
C GLY A 165 14.78 10.13 11.87
N GLY A 166 15.04 10.43 10.59
CA GLY A 166 15.68 9.49 9.66
C GLY A 166 14.74 8.45 9.04
N ILE A 167 13.48 8.36 9.50
CA ILE A 167 12.43 7.60 8.83
C ILE A 167 11.59 8.54 7.96
N LEU A 168 11.11 9.64 8.55
CA LEU A 168 10.24 10.59 7.88
C LEU A 168 10.89 11.99 7.78
N PRO A 169 10.58 12.77 6.74
CA PRO A 169 10.93 14.18 6.69
C PRO A 169 10.29 14.97 7.86
N SER A 170 10.96 16.02 8.34
CA SER A 170 10.47 16.83 9.47
C SER A 170 9.04 17.36 9.29
N ALA A 171 8.66 17.71 8.05
CA ALA A 171 7.30 18.16 7.74
C ALA A 171 6.27 17.05 8.02
N THR A 172 6.55 15.81 7.58
CA THR A 172 5.67 14.66 7.81
C THR A 172 5.60 14.30 9.29
N ILE A 173 6.73 14.36 10.02
CA ILE A 173 6.74 14.13 11.48
C ILE A 173 5.78 15.09 12.18
N MET A 174 5.82 16.37 11.83
CA MET A 174 4.93 17.37 12.42
C MET A 174 3.47 17.05 12.13
N VAL A 175 3.12 16.72 10.89
CA VAL A 175 1.74 16.37 10.51
C VAL A 175 1.28 15.11 11.26
N VAL A 176 2.10 14.06 11.30
CA VAL A 176 1.78 12.81 12.04
C VAL A 176 1.56 13.11 13.52
N THR A 177 2.41 13.92 14.13
CA THR A 177 2.29 14.29 15.55
C THR A 177 1.02 15.09 15.82
N VAL A 178 0.70 16.08 14.98
CA VAL A 178 -0.52 16.88 15.14
C VAL A 178 -1.76 16.02 14.96
N THR A 179 -1.82 15.20 13.90
CA THR A 179 -2.95 14.30 13.65
C THR A 179 -3.12 13.28 14.77
N ALA A 180 -2.02 12.80 15.37
CA ALA A 180 -2.08 11.89 16.50
C ALA A 180 -2.68 12.52 17.76
N THR A 181 -2.57 13.84 17.97
CA THR A 181 -3.25 14.50 19.10
C THR A 181 -4.78 14.57 18.93
N THR A 182 -5.27 14.46 17.69
CA THR A 182 -6.69 14.51 17.34
C THR A 182 -7.26 13.18 16.87
N THR A 183 -6.44 12.10 16.84
CA THR A 183 -6.90 10.79 16.40
C THR A 183 -7.88 10.19 17.41
N SER A 184 -8.89 9.48 16.91
CA SER A 184 -9.89 8.78 17.74
C SER A 184 -9.50 7.33 18.06
N GLY A 185 -8.31 6.90 17.64
CA GLY A 185 -7.85 5.52 17.79
C GLY A 185 -7.54 5.13 19.24
N LYS A 186 -7.71 3.84 19.55
CA LYS A 186 -7.50 3.26 20.89
C LYS A 186 -6.19 2.49 20.95
N PRO A 187 -5.53 2.37 22.11
CA PRO A 187 -4.35 1.52 22.25
C PRO A 187 -4.68 0.08 21.83
N LEU A 188 -3.75 -0.55 21.11
CA LEU A 188 -3.85 -1.96 20.73
C LEU A 188 -3.69 -2.84 21.98
N SER A 189 -4.35 -4.00 21.98
CA SER A 189 -4.10 -5.04 22.96
C SER A 189 -2.67 -5.58 22.83
N GLU A 190 -2.12 -6.17 23.89
CA GLU A 190 -0.76 -6.75 23.87
C GLU A 190 -0.59 -7.76 22.72
N GLY A 191 -1.59 -8.61 22.48
CA GLY A 191 -1.57 -9.56 21.37
C GLY A 191 -1.66 -8.90 19.99
N GLY A 192 -2.39 -7.78 19.85
CA GLY A 192 -2.42 -7.01 18.60
C GLY A 192 -1.09 -6.32 18.30
N LEU A 193 -0.48 -5.74 19.33
CA LEU A 193 0.84 -5.10 19.23
C LEU A 193 1.93 -6.13 18.93
N GLU A 194 1.94 -7.29 19.59
CA GLU A 194 2.93 -8.35 19.34
C GLU A 194 2.89 -8.82 17.88
N LYS A 195 1.70 -8.95 17.29
CA LYS A 195 1.54 -9.31 15.88
C LYS A 195 2.16 -8.27 14.95
N VAL A 196 1.90 -6.98 15.19
CA VAL A 196 2.45 -5.87 14.40
C VAL A 196 3.97 -5.78 14.53
N MET A 197 4.52 -6.06 15.72
CA MET A 197 5.97 -5.98 15.95
C MET A 197 6.73 -7.19 15.42
N LYS A 198 6.07 -8.34 15.25
CA LYS A 198 6.64 -9.57 14.71
C LYS A 198 6.57 -9.65 13.19
N ALA A 199 5.55 -9.03 12.59
CA ALA A 199 5.40 -8.86 11.15
C ALA A 199 6.53 -7.99 10.58
#